data_AF-A0A957PZF1-F1
#
_entry.id   AF-A0A957PZF1-F1
#
_cell.length_a   1.000
_cell.length_b   1.000
_cell.length_c   1.000
_cell.angle_alpha   90.00
_cell.angle_beta   90.00
_cell.angle_gamma   90.00
#
_symmetry.space_group_name_H-M   'P 1'
#
loop_
_entity.id
_entity.type
_entity.pdbx_description
1 polymer ?
#
loop_
_entity_poly.entity_id
_entity_poly.type
_entity_poly.pdbx_seq_one_letter_code
_entity_poly.pdbx_strand_id
1 'polypeptide(L)'
;MHVKQIATLLFILLLVTACGGGQSAAPTEPPPEPTAAPTEAPAEEAATEEAPAEEETTEEAPSGERVTLAVELTTNPWLWTSFTDPVEQFDVETPENYAIMFNSDGTVNVKADCNNANGSYTADDNGSLTIEIGPMTRAMCPPESRSDDFVEKLGFVAGFFFEDGALYLDMMADGGTFQLASAPEGMAAAETVEDTSESTETESASLLDTLLVQSEEYTVLANECMAQRTYPVPDPAQSVKRPLDFSPFSEALASFGPEQAAAVETAVQGKTVLELQ
;
A
#
# COMPACT_ATOMS: atom_id res chain seq x y z
N MET A 1 -15.44 -46.02 -24.70
CA MET A 1 -14.58 -46.63 -23.64
C MET A 1 -13.21 -46.87 -24.27
N HIS A 2 -12.10 -46.63 -23.55
CA HIS A 2 -10.69 -46.89 -23.94
C HIS A 2 -9.75 -45.70 -24.24
N VAL A 3 -10.07 -44.46 -23.85
CA VAL A 3 -9.07 -43.36 -23.84
C VAL A 3 -8.54 -43.05 -22.44
N LYS A 4 -9.22 -43.53 -21.38
CA LYS A 4 -8.84 -43.30 -19.96
C LYS A 4 -7.76 -44.24 -19.41
N GLN A 5 -7.20 -45.16 -20.19
CA GLN A 5 -6.19 -46.13 -19.70
C GLN A 5 -4.74 -45.84 -20.14
N ILE A 6 -4.49 -44.72 -20.83
CA ILE A 6 -3.14 -44.41 -21.34
C ILE A 6 -2.38 -43.45 -20.41
N ALA A 7 -3.06 -42.70 -19.53
CA ALA A 7 -2.40 -41.70 -18.68
C ALA A 7 -1.87 -42.23 -17.34
N THR A 8 -2.22 -43.46 -16.94
CA THR A 8 -1.85 -44.00 -15.61
C THR A 8 -0.58 -44.84 -15.62
N LEU A 9 0.08 -44.98 -16.78
CA LEU A 9 1.26 -45.85 -16.98
C LEU A 9 2.58 -45.07 -17.20
N LEU A 10 2.59 -43.76 -16.92
CA LEU A 10 3.78 -42.90 -17.02
C LEU A 10 4.30 -42.40 -15.65
N PHE A 11 3.86 -43.00 -14.54
CA PHE A 11 4.26 -42.64 -13.18
C PHE A 11 5.07 -43.74 -12.45
N ILE A 12 5.48 -44.81 -13.15
CA ILE A 12 6.26 -45.91 -12.57
C ILE A 12 7.42 -46.27 -13.51
N LEU A 13 8.36 -45.34 -13.72
CA LEU A 13 9.69 -45.65 -14.26
C LEU A 13 10.71 -44.52 -13.99
N LEU A 14 11.10 -44.31 -12.72
CA LEU A 14 12.35 -43.58 -12.41
C LEU A 14 12.88 -43.93 -11.01
N LEU A 15 13.23 -45.20 -10.81
CA LEU A 15 14.09 -45.67 -9.72
C LEU A 15 15.23 -46.53 -10.29
N VAL A 16 16.38 -45.91 -10.59
CA VAL A 16 17.73 -46.55 -10.68
C VAL A 16 18.79 -45.44 -10.44
N THR A 17 19.40 -45.30 -9.26
CA THR A 17 20.73 -45.82 -8.83
C THR A 17 21.96 -45.31 -9.62
N ALA A 18 22.83 -44.51 -8.98
CA ALA A 18 24.28 -44.48 -9.24
C ALA A 18 25.08 -43.94 -8.04
N CYS A 19 26.11 -44.70 -7.67
CA CYS A 19 27.12 -44.45 -6.64
C CYS A 19 28.18 -43.41 -7.06
N GLY A 20 28.74 -42.70 -6.07
CA GLY A 20 30.15 -42.93 -5.68
C GLY A 20 31.24 -41.93 -6.11
N GLY A 21 32.03 -41.50 -5.12
CA GLY A 21 33.39 -40.92 -5.24
C GLY A 21 33.42 -39.41 -5.02
N GLY A 22 34.24 -38.81 -4.16
CA GLY A 22 35.37 -39.26 -3.37
C GLY A 22 36.31 -38.07 -3.17
N GLN A 23 36.47 -37.62 -1.92
CA GLN A 23 37.62 -36.91 -1.33
C GLN A 23 38.29 -35.74 -2.11
N SER A 24 38.24 -34.53 -1.53
CA SER A 24 39.37 -33.59 -1.65
C SER A 24 39.54 -32.77 -0.38
N ALA A 25 40.74 -32.82 0.18
CA ALA A 25 41.16 -32.09 1.36
C ALA A 25 41.65 -30.68 0.99
N ALA A 26 41.41 -29.77 1.95
CA ALA A 26 41.87 -28.40 2.21
C ALA A 26 43.32 -27.99 1.79
N PRO A 27 43.84 -26.81 2.22
CA PRO A 27 43.41 -25.41 2.02
C PRO A 27 44.59 -24.51 1.54
N THR A 28 44.37 -23.30 1.02
CA THR A 28 45.43 -22.26 0.98
C THR A 28 44.86 -20.84 1.03
N GLU A 29 45.62 -20.00 1.72
CA GLU A 29 45.45 -18.64 2.28
C GLU A 29 44.91 -17.49 1.39
N PRO A 30 44.48 -16.39 2.06
CA PRO A 30 44.04 -15.14 1.42
C PRO A 30 45.19 -14.24 0.93
N PRO A 31 44.98 -13.39 -0.09
CA PRO A 31 45.97 -12.41 -0.53
C PRO A 31 45.95 -11.11 0.32
N PRO A 32 47.11 -10.46 0.56
CA PRO A 32 47.20 -9.19 1.28
C PRO A 32 47.00 -7.97 0.37
N GLU A 33 46.43 -6.91 0.95
CA GLU A 33 46.37 -5.55 0.41
C GLU A 33 47.76 -4.90 0.26
N PRO A 34 47.89 -3.90 -0.62
CA PRO A 34 48.81 -2.80 -0.38
C PRO A 34 48.13 -1.43 -0.45
N THR A 35 48.18 -0.72 0.68
CA THR A 35 48.06 0.73 0.82
C THR A 35 49.35 1.40 0.33
N ALA A 36 49.24 2.45 -0.51
CA ALA A 36 49.90 3.76 -0.33
C ALA A 36 49.88 4.60 -1.62
N ALA A 37 49.32 5.81 -1.52
CA ALA A 37 49.57 6.96 -2.40
C ALA A 37 51.00 7.52 -2.13
N PRO A 38 51.61 8.45 -2.94
CA PRO A 38 51.10 9.82 -3.10
C PRO A 38 51.47 10.60 -4.40
N THR A 39 50.77 11.74 -4.61
CA THR A 39 51.23 13.05 -5.15
C THR A 39 51.88 13.15 -6.54
N GLU A 40 51.25 13.89 -7.46
CA GLU A 40 51.69 15.22 -8.00
C GLU A 40 50.78 15.69 -9.16
N ALA A 41 50.44 16.97 -9.15
CA ALA A 41 49.94 17.74 -10.30
C ALA A 41 51.11 18.54 -10.90
N PRO A 42 51.11 18.85 -12.21
CA PRO A 42 50.71 20.20 -12.61
C PRO A 42 50.03 20.34 -14.00
N ALA A 43 49.33 21.47 -14.17
CA ALA A 43 49.19 22.39 -15.33
C ALA A 43 49.79 21.96 -16.69
N GLU A 44 49.31 22.29 -17.88
CA GLU A 44 48.36 23.24 -18.49
C GLU A 44 48.57 23.02 -20.02
N GLU A 45 47.57 23.23 -20.88
CA GLU A 45 47.68 23.88 -22.21
C GLU A 45 46.48 23.53 -23.12
N ALA A 46 46.03 24.56 -23.83
CA ALA A 46 44.80 24.66 -24.57
C ALA A 46 44.84 24.00 -25.96
N ALA A 47 43.67 23.62 -26.48
CA ALA A 47 43.33 23.81 -27.89
C ALA A 47 41.82 23.60 -28.11
N THR A 48 41.18 24.69 -28.53
CA THR A 48 39.86 24.78 -29.15
C THR A 48 39.86 24.04 -30.50
N GLU A 49 38.87 23.19 -30.78
CA GLU A 49 38.41 22.97 -32.16
C GLU A 49 36.94 22.55 -32.23
N GLU A 50 36.21 23.45 -32.87
CA GLU A 50 34.93 23.43 -33.58
C GLU A 50 34.01 22.19 -33.57
N ALA A 51 32.75 22.48 -33.23
CA ALA A 51 31.57 21.73 -33.64
C ALA A 51 31.40 21.69 -35.18
N PRO A 52 30.72 20.66 -35.67
CA PRO A 52 29.67 20.89 -36.65
C PRO A 52 28.33 20.39 -36.13
N ALA A 53 27.32 21.21 -36.41
CA ALA A 53 25.92 20.93 -36.19
C ALA A 53 25.49 19.70 -36.99
N GLU A 54 24.87 18.74 -36.30
CA GLU A 54 23.98 17.77 -36.93
C GLU A 54 22.55 18.26 -36.69
N GLU A 55 21.95 18.72 -37.79
CA GLU A 55 20.52 18.97 -37.92
C GLU A 55 19.77 17.64 -37.80
N GLU A 56 19.25 17.32 -36.62
CA GLU A 56 18.19 16.33 -36.50
C GLU A 56 16.84 17.04 -36.50
N THR A 57 16.32 17.19 -37.72
CA THR A 57 14.92 16.99 -38.11
C THR A 57 13.92 16.91 -36.95
N THR A 58 13.37 18.07 -36.60
CA THR A 58 12.10 18.17 -35.87
C THR A 58 10.99 17.55 -36.73
N GLU A 59 10.66 16.30 -36.46
CA GLU A 59 9.40 15.70 -36.89
C GLU A 59 8.32 16.19 -35.91
N GLU A 60 7.65 17.29 -36.25
CA GLU A 60 6.40 17.70 -35.61
C GLU A 60 5.34 16.62 -35.89
N ALA A 61 5.28 15.61 -35.01
CA ALA A 61 4.10 14.77 -34.87
C ALA A 61 2.94 15.66 -34.41
N PRO A 62 1.74 15.52 -34.99
CA PRO A 62 0.61 16.37 -34.63
C PRO A 62 0.28 16.17 -33.15
N SER A 63 0.43 17.27 -32.40
CA SER A 63 -0.08 17.46 -31.05
C SER A 63 -1.60 17.36 -31.07
N GLY A 64 -2.09 16.12 -31.10
CA GLY A 64 -3.35 15.78 -30.48
C GLY A 64 -3.08 15.64 -28.99
N GLU A 65 -3.83 16.37 -28.18
CA GLU A 65 -3.81 16.32 -26.72
C GLU A 65 -3.99 14.87 -26.24
N ARG A 66 -2.88 14.16 -26.04
CA ARG A 66 -2.89 12.85 -25.36
C ARG A 66 -2.92 13.16 -23.88
N VAL A 67 -4.07 12.96 -23.25
CA VAL A 67 -4.12 12.86 -21.79
C VAL A 67 -3.25 11.65 -21.43
N THR A 68 -2.20 11.89 -20.66
CA THR A 68 -1.32 10.82 -20.22
C THR A 68 -1.92 10.15 -18.98
N LEU A 69 -1.60 8.87 -18.74
CA LEU A 69 -2.14 8.13 -17.58
C LEU A 69 -1.83 8.87 -16.27
N ALA A 70 -0.64 9.46 -16.17
CA ALA A 70 -0.25 10.25 -15.01
C ALA A 70 -1.11 11.52 -14.81
N VAL A 71 -1.58 12.15 -15.90
CA VAL A 71 -2.49 13.31 -15.81
C VAL A 71 -3.89 12.86 -15.37
N GLU A 72 -4.40 11.77 -15.92
CA GLU A 72 -5.70 11.21 -15.53
C GLU A 72 -5.73 10.83 -14.04
N LEU A 73 -4.62 10.29 -13.52
CA LEU A 73 -4.46 9.96 -12.10
C LEU A 73 -4.69 11.16 -11.17
N THR A 74 -4.32 12.37 -11.61
CA THR A 74 -4.49 13.61 -10.84
C THR A 74 -5.85 14.30 -11.03
N THR A 75 -6.73 13.77 -11.87
CA THR A 75 -7.97 14.46 -12.26
C THR A 75 -9.03 14.42 -11.17
N ASN A 76 -9.05 13.38 -10.34
CA ASN A 76 -10.08 13.16 -9.33
C ASN A 76 -9.46 12.68 -8.00
N PRO A 77 -10.13 12.92 -6.86
CA PRO A 77 -9.97 12.04 -5.72
C PRO A 77 -10.53 10.66 -6.06
N TRP A 78 -9.85 9.61 -5.64
CA TRP A 78 -10.25 8.23 -5.88
C TRP A 78 -10.70 7.59 -4.58
N LEU A 79 -11.88 6.97 -4.58
CA LEU A 79 -12.50 6.34 -3.42
C LEU A 79 -12.32 4.83 -3.49
N TRP A 80 -11.79 4.21 -2.44
CA TRP A 80 -11.60 2.76 -2.41
C TRP A 80 -12.94 2.03 -2.29
N THR A 81 -13.27 1.23 -3.32
CA THR A 81 -14.57 0.55 -3.44
C THR A 81 -14.50 -0.95 -3.24
N SER A 82 -13.44 -1.61 -3.71
CA SER A 82 -13.24 -3.04 -3.51
C SER A 82 -11.77 -3.42 -3.52
N PHE A 83 -11.47 -4.60 -3.02
CA PHE A 83 -10.14 -5.20 -3.04
C PHE A 83 -10.24 -6.68 -3.36
N THR A 84 -9.30 -7.17 -4.17
CA THR A 84 -9.21 -8.59 -4.54
C THR A 84 -7.76 -9.04 -4.49
N ASP A 85 -7.49 -10.13 -3.80
CA ASP A 85 -6.21 -10.83 -3.81
C ASP A 85 -6.42 -12.36 -3.99
N PRO A 86 -5.37 -13.20 -4.00
CA PRO A 86 -5.53 -14.64 -4.16
C PRO A 86 -6.29 -15.37 -3.04
N VAL A 87 -6.45 -14.75 -1.88
CA VAL A 87 -7.01 -15.33 -0.65
C VAL A 87 -8.40 -14.77 -0.36
N GLU A 88 -8.62 -13.48 -0.59
CA GLU A 88 -9.84 -12.77 -0.25
C GLU A 88 -10.29 -11.77 -1.33
N GLN A 89 -11.60 -11.52 -1.33
CA GLN A 89 -12.23 -10.46 -2.10
C GLN A 89 -13.31 -9.83 -1.25
N PHE A 90 -13.35 -8.50 -1.20
CA PHE A 90 -14.36 -7.77 -0.46
C PHE A 90 -14.68 -6.41 -1.07
N ASP A 91 -15.88 -5.92 -0.76
CA ASP A 91 -16.32 -4.56 -1.02
C ASP A 91 -16.15 -3.68 0.22
N VAL A 92 -15.88 -2.40 0.01
CA VAL A 92 -15.78 -1.38 1.07
C VAL A 92 -17.16 -0.77 1.29
N GLU A 93 -17.69 -0.90 2.51
CA GLU A 93 -19.07 -0.49 2.82
C GLU A 93 -19.29 1.04 2.73
N THR A 94 -18.27 1.83 3.07
CA THR A 94 -18.31 3.30 3.05
C THR A 94 -17.10 3.87 2.29
N PRO A 95 -17.07 3.82 0.95
CA PRO A 95 -15.93 4.31 0.15
C PRO A 95 -15.56 5.77 0.40
N GLU A 96 -16.52 6.63 0.78
CA GLU A 96 -16.31 8.04 1.13
C GLU A 96 -15.36 8.27 2.33
N ASN A 97 -15.09 7.21 3.08
CA ASN A 97 -14.15 7.21 4.19
C ASN A 97 -12.72 6.84 3.76
N TYR A 98 -12.52 6.29 2.58
CA TYR A 98 -11.22 5.83 2.09
C TYR A 98 -10.90 6.49 0.76
N ALA A 99 -10.17 7.60 0.80
CA ALA A 99 -9.88 8.40 -0.37
C ALA A 99 -8.38 8.61 -0.57
N ILE A 100 -7.95 8.64 -1.82
CA ILE A 100 -6.59 9.00 -2.25
C ILE A 100 -6.66 10.10 -3.31
N MET A 101 -5.89 11.17 -3.11
CA MET A 101 -5.76 12.26 -4.06
C MET A 101 -4.30 12.36 -4.50
N PHE A 102 -4.06 12.22 -5.80
CA PHE A 102 -2.75 12.42 -6.40
C PHE A 102 -2.64 13.86 -6.90
N ASN A 103 -1.63 14.59 -6.44
CA ASN A 103 -1.41 15.98 -6.82
C ASN A 103 -0.36 16.10 -7.92
N SER A 104 -0.48 17.10 -8.77
CA SER A 104 0.45 17.34 -9.89
C SER A 104 1.91 17.61 -9.46
N ASP A 105 2.17 17.88 -8.19
CA ASP A 105 3.51 18.11 -7.63
C ASP A 105 4.20 16.82 -7.13
N GLY A 106 3.57 15.65 -7.34
CA GLY A 106 4.08 14.36 -6.88
C GLY A 106 3.76 14.04 -5.42
N THR A 107 2.89 14.83 -4.77
CA THR A 107 2.40 14.52 -3.42
C THR A 107 1.08 13.76 -3.46
N VAL A 108 0.79 13.04 -2.38
CA VAL A 108 -0.49 12.32 -2.21
C VAL A 108 -1.13 12.70 -0.88
N ASN A 109 -2.44 12.89 -0.88
CA ASN A 109 -3.26 13.02 0.32
C ASN A 109 -4.12 11.78 0.47
N VAL A 110 -4.14 11.20 1.68
CA VAL A 110 -4.91 9.99 1.98
C VAL A 110 -5.84 10.26 3.15
N LYS A 111 -7.12 9.95 2.96
CA LYS A 111 -8.09 9.79 4.04
C LYS A 111 -8.31 8.29 4.26
N ALA A 112 -8.01 7.83 5.46
CA ALA A 112 -8.16 6.44 5.91
C ALA A 112 -9.15 6.44 7.08
N ASP A 113 -10.43 6.42 6.73
CA ASP A 113 -11.55 6.59 7.64
C ASP A 113 -11.47 7.85 8.50
N CYS A 114 -11.18 7.71 9.79
CA CYS A 114 -11.04 8.81 10.72
C CYS A 114 -9.64 9.43 10.70
N ASN A 115 -8.68 8.79 10.04
CA ASN A 115 -7.30 9.23 9.95
C ASN A 115 -6.97 9.87 8.60
N ASN A 116 -5.98 10.75 8.61
CA ASN A 116 -5.45 11.38 7.41
C ASN A 116 -3.93 11.22 7.38
N ALA A 117 -3.38 11.09 6.18
CA ALA A 117 -1.95 11.03 5.94
C ALA A 117 -1.58 11.83 4.68
N ASN A 118 -0.31 12.21 4.61
CA ASN A 118 0.30 12.83 3.45
C ASN A 118 1.48 11.98 3.01
N GLY A 119 1.83 12.04 1.74
CA GLY A 119 2.94 11.28 1.20
C GLY A 119 3.45 11.84 -0.12
N SER A 120 4.26 11.03 -0.79
CA SER A 120 4.72 11.25 -2.16
C SER A 120 4.39 10.06 -3.04
N TYR A 121 4.33 10.29 -4.34
CA TYR A 121 4.19 9.24 -5.33
C TYR A 121 5.03 9.53 -6.57
N THR A 122 5.36 8.47 -7.29
CA THR A 122 5.93 8.56 -8.64
C THR A 122 5.08 7.73 -9.58
N ALA A 123 4.58 8.34 -10.65
CA ALA A 123 3.82 7.66 -11.70
C ALA A 123 4.49 7.87 -13.06
N ASP A 124 4.45 6.86 -13.91
CA ASP A 124 4.85 6.98 -15.31
C ASP A 124 3.68 6.67 -16.26
N ASP A 125 3.83 7.08 -17.52
CA ASP A 125 2.80 6.86 -18.54
C ASP A 125 2.73 5.40 -19.02
N ASN A 126 3.57 4.51 -18.47
CA ASN A 126 3.54 3.07 -18.73
C ASN A 126 2.70 2.31 -17.69
N GLY A 127 2.15 3.00 -16.68
CA GLY A 127 1.33 2.40 -15.63
C GLY A 127 2.13 1.95 -14.39
N SER A 128 3.39 2.34 -14.24
CA SER A 128 4.16 2.16 -13.00
C SER A 128 3.74 3.20 -11.97
N LEU A 129 3.57 2.77 -10.72
CA LEU A 129 3.23 3.66 -9.61
C LEU A 129 3.88 3.17 -8.32
N THR A 130 4.56 4.09 -7.63
CA THR A 130 5.06 3.89 -6.26
C THR A 130 4.43 4.94 -5.36
N ILE A 131 3.98 4.54 -4.17
CA ILE A 131 3.36 5.42 -3.19
C ILE A 131 4.11 5.30 -1.86
N GLU A 132 4.54 6.42 -1.31
CA GLU A 132 5.18 6.51 0.00
C GLU A 132 4.29 7.33 0.94
N ILE A 133 3.62 6.65 1.86
CA ILE A 133 2.76 7.31 2.86
C ILE A 133 3.57 7.68 4.09
N GLY A 134 3.50 8.96 4.46
CA GLY A 134 4.10 9.49 5.68
C GLY A 134 3.26 9.21 6.93
N PRO A 135 3.61 9.84 8.07
CA PRO A 135 2.88 9.65 9.31
C PRO A 135 1.40 10.02 9.17
N MET A 136 0.54 9.15 9.69
CA MET A 136 -0.90 9.41 9.80
C MET A 136 -1.26 10.09 11.12
N THR A 137 -2.42 10.74 11.14
CA THR A 137 -3.07 11.15 12.40
C THR A 137 -3.33 9.93 13.29
N ARG A 138 -3.53 10.15 14.59
CA ARG A 138 -3.67 9.06 15.59
C ARG A 138 -5.05 9.06 16.23
N ALA A 139 -6.09 9.15 15.41
CA ALA A 139 -7.46 9.00 15.86
C ALA A 139 -7.79 7.51 16.02
N MET A 140 -8.64 7.20 17.00
CA MET A 140 -9.17 5.85 17.19
C MET A 140 -10.39 5.70 16.29
N CYS A 141 -10.21 5.03 15.15
CA CYS A 141 -11.32 4.77 14.25
C CYS A 141 -12.27 3.72 14.83
N PRO A 142 -13.52 3.65 14.33
CA PRO A 142 -14.46 2.60 14.74
C PRO A 142 -13.88 1.18 14.55
N PRO A 143 -14.36 0.18 15.32
CA PRO A 143 -13.84 -1.20 15.24
C PRO A 143 -13.89 -1.86 13.86
N GLU A 144 -14.83 -1.45 13.01
CA GLU A 144 -15.02 -1.90 11.63
C GLU A 144 -14.11 -1.18 10.61
N SER A 145 -13.34 -0.20 11.08
CA SER A 145 -12.43 0.58 10.24
C SER A 145 -11.34 -0.28 9.60
N ARG A 146 -11.06 0.01 8.33
CA ARG A 146 -9.94 -0.52 7.56
C ARG A 146 -8.81 0.51 7.41
N SER A 147 -8.74 1.51 8.28
CA SER A 147 -7.75 2.60 8.20
C SER A 147 -6.32 2.10 8.03
N ASP A 148 -5.88 1.18 8.89
CA ASP A 148 -4.50 0.67 8.86
C ASP A 148 -4.26 -0.23 7.63
N ASP A 149 -5.21 -1.13 7.33
CA ASP A 149 -5.17 -2.02 6.17
C ASP A 149 -5.08 -1.23 4.85
N PHE A 150 -5.85 -0.15 4.71
CA PHE A 150 -5.82 0.71 3.53
C PHE A 150 -4.42 1.31 3.31
N VAL A 151 -3.84 1.91 4.35
CA VAL A 151 -2.54 2.58 4.25
C VAL A 151 -1.39 1.58 4.07
N GLU A 152 -1.44 0.43 4.76
CA GLU A 152 -0.45 -0.63 4.61
C GLU A 152 -0.43 -1.16 3.16
N LYS A 153 -1.60 -1.51 2.62
CA LYS A 153 -1.71 -2.02 1.25
C LYS A 153 -1.29 -0.99 0.20
N LEU A 154 -1.57 0.31 0.40
CA LEU A 154 -1.10 1.39 -0.49
C LEU A 154 0.45 1.42 -0.60
N GLY A 155 1.16 1.06 0.47
CA GLY A 155 2.62 0.97 0.46
C GLY A 155 3.20 -0.14 -0.41
N PHE A 156 2.38 -1.09 -0.88
CA PHE A 156 2.79 -2.19 -1.76
C PHE A 156 2.34 -2.00 -3.21
N VAL A 157 1.70 -0.89 -3.55
CA VAL A 157 1.31 -0.57 -4.93
C VAL A 157 2.55 -0.44 -5.80
N ALA A 158 2.51 -1.07 -6.98
CA ALA A 158 3.58 -1.06 -7.97
C ALA A 158 3.10 -0.59 -9.36
N GLY A 159 1.79 -0.61 -9.61
CA GLY A 159 1.24 -0.18 -10.88
C GLY A 159 -0.20 0.30 -10.79
N PHE A 160 -0.67 0.91 -11.87
CA PHE A 160 -2.02 1.39 -12.00
C PHE A 160 -2.52 1.34 -13.44
N PHE A 161 -3.83 1.25 -13.58
CA PHE A 161 -4.51 1.36 -14.87
C PHE A 161 -5.94 1.87 -14.68
N PHE A 162 -6.57 2.28 -15.78
CA PHE A 162 -7.97 2.70 -15.79
C PHE A 162 -8.81 1.72 -16.62
N GLU A 163 -9.97 1.35 -16.08
CA GLU A 163 -10.95 0.52 -16.78
C GLU A 163 -12.36 0.94 -16.35
N ASP A 164 -13.26 1.14 -17.31
CA ASP A 164 -14.65 1.57 -17.10
C ASP A 164 -14.82 2.82 -16.21
N GLY A 165 -13.84 3.75 -16.25
CA GLY A 165 -13.84 4.99 -15.46
C GLY A 165 -13.44 4.80 -13.99
N ALA A 166 -13.02 3.59 -13.60
CA ALA A 166 -12.41 3.31 -12.31
C ALA A 166 -10.87 3.27 -12.44
N LEU A 167 -10.20 3.67 -11.36
CA LEU A 167 -8.77 3.49 -11.17
C LEU A 167 -8.53 2.13 -10.49
N TYR A 168 -7.59 1.37 -11.02
CA TYR A 168 -7.10 0.15 -10.39
C TYR A 168 -5.66 0.36 -9.96
N LEU A 169 -5.33 -0.08 -8.75
CA LEU A 169 -3.96 -0.08 -8.22
C LEU A 169 -3.53 -1.52 -7.99
N ASP A 170 -2.52 -1.97 -8.75
CA ASP A 170 -1.96 -3.31 -8.63
C ASP A 170 -0.79 -3.30 -7.65
N MET A 171 -0.82 -4.25 -6.72
CA MET A 171 0.25 -4.46 -5.76
C MET A 171 1.31 -5.39 -6.31
N MET A 172 2.54 -5.21 -5.83
CA MET A 172 3.64 -6.12 -6.10
C MET A 172 3.38 -7.54 -5.57
N ALA A 173 4.10 -8.52 -6.12
CA ALA A 173 4.15 -9.90 -5.63
C ALA A 173 2.77 -10.59 -5.51
N ASP A 174 1.87 -10.32 -6.46
CA ASP A 174 0.49 -10.84 -6.46
C ASP A 174 -0.29 -10.46 -5.18
N GLY A 175 0.06 -9.32 -4.57
CA GLY A 175 -0.51 -8.84 -3.31
C GLY A 175 -1.97 -8.38 -3.41
N GLY A 176 -2.52 -8.29 -4.62
CA GLY A 176 -3.90 -7.93 -4.90
C GLY A 176 -4.04 -6.63 -5.69
N THR A 177 -5.30 -6.26 -5.93
CA THR A 177 -5.69 -5.10 -6.72
C THR A 177 -6.76 -4.32 -5.97
N PHE A 178 -6.54 -3.02 -5.83
CA PHE A 178 -7.59 -2.08 -5.45
C PHE A 178 -8.45 -1.71 -6.64
N GLN A 179 -9.76 -1.58 -6.42
CA GLN A 179 -10.63 -0.83 -7.32
C GLN A 179 -11.08 0.47 -6.66
N LEU A 180 -10.88 1.58 -7.34
CA LEU A 180 -11.26 2.90 -6.87
C LEU A 180 -12.14 3.63 -7.87
N ALA A 181 -13.23 4.22 -7.37
CA ALA A 181 -14.11 5.06 -8.17
C ALA A 181 -13.69 6.54 -8.07
N SER A 182 -13.87 7.31 -9.14
CA SER A 182 -13.76 8.76 -9.05
C SER A 182 -14.79 9.31 -8.06
N ALA A 183 -14.37 10.18 -7.14
CA ALA A 183 -15.27 10.84 -6.23
C ALA A 183 -16.32 11.66 -7.02
N PRO A 184 -17.58 11.70 -6.58
CA PRO A 184 -18.60 12.50 -7.23
C PRO A 184 -18.25 13.99 -7.16
N GLU A 185 -18.56 14.71 -8.25
CA GLU A 185 -18.38 16.16 -8.33
C GLU A 185 -19.12 16.84 -7.15
N GLY A 186 -18.35 17.47 -6.26
CA GLY A 186 -18.84 18.03 -4.99
C GLY A 186 -18.07 17.55 -3.74
N MET A 187 -17.35 16.44 -3.82
CA MET A 187 -16.40 16.01 -2.77
C MET A 187 -14.95 16.46 -3.05
N ALA A 188 -14.61 16.76 -4.30
CA ALA A 188 -13.27 17.17 -4.73
C ALA A 188 -12.92 18.65 -4.43
N ALA A 189 -13.88 19.45 -3.95
CA ALA A 189 -13.70 20.88 -3.71
C ALA A 189 -13.95 21.23 -2.23
N ALA A 190 -13.04 20.82 -1.36
CA ALA A 190 -13.03 21.26 0.03
C ALA A 190 -11.64 21.79 0.44
N GLU A 191 -11.09 22.74 -0.32
CA GLU A 191 -10.26 23.82 0.23
C GLU A 191 -10.10 24.94 -0.81
N THR A 192 -11.01 25.91 -0.78
CA THR A 192 -10.79 27.34 -1.06
C THR A 192 -12.13 28.04 -0.89
N VAL A 193 -12.58 28.17 0.36
CA VAL A 193 -13.62 29.14 0.69
C VAL A 193 -12.90 30.45 0.90
N GLU A 194 -12.77 31.24 -0.16
CA GLU A 194 -12.48 32.67 -0.03
C GLU A 194 -13.62 33.30 0.77
N ASP A 195 -13.25 33.77 1.96
CA ASP A 195 -14.04 34.62 2.83
C ASP A 195 -14.47 35.87 2.08
N THR A 196 -15.70 35.88 1.56
CA THR A 196 -16.44 37.12 1.32
C THR A 196 -17.59 37.16 2.31
N SER A 197 -17.27 37.73 3.47
CA SER A 197 -18.22 38.23 4.45
C SER A 197 -19.08 39.34 3.84
N GLU A 198 -20.37 39.08 3.63
CA GLU A 198 -21.38 40.14 3.63
C GLU A 198 -22.53 39.74 4.56
N SER A 199 -22.73 40.60 5.56
CA SER A 199 -23.64 40.47 6.67
C SER A 199 -25.09 40.70 6.26
N THR A 200 -25.97 39.78 6.66
CA THR A 200 -27.38 40.13 6.94
C THR A 200 -27.80 39.54 8.29
N GLU A 201 -27.54 40.33 9.33
CA GLU A 201 -27.98 40.11 10.71
C GLU A 201 -29.50 40.30 10.82
N THR A 202 -30.31 39.36 10.33
CA THR A 202 -31.75 39.30 10.70
C THR A 202 -32.31 37.87 10.68
N GLU A 203 -31.72 36.90 9.98
CA GLU A 203 -32.21 35.49 9.99
C GLU A 203 -31.72 34.65 11.18
N SER A 204 -30.63 35.06 11.84
CA SER A 204 -29.95 34.28 12.90
C SER A 204 -30.76 34.14 14.19
N ALA A 205 -31.69 35.06 14.50
CA ALA A 205 -32.52 34.96 15.70
C ALA A 205 -33.59 33.86 15.62
N SER A 206 -34.04 33.48 14.41
CA SER A 206 -35.06 32.43 14.23
C SER A 206 -34.48 31.01 14.25
N LEU A 207 -33.21 30.87 13.83
CA LEU A 207 -32.50 29.60 13.81
C LEU A 207 -32.05 29.18 15.20
N LEU A 208 -31.69 30.12 16.08
CA LEU A 208 -31.32 29.85 17.47
C LEU A 208 -32.51 29.34 18.30
N ASP A 209 -33.71 29.89 18.12
CA ASP A 209 -34.92 29.37 18.78
C ASP A 209 -35.31 27.98 18.26
N THR A 210 -35.12 27.72 16.95
CA THR A 210 -35.39 26.40 16.36
C THR A 210 -34.39 25.33 16.83
N LEU A 211 -33.12 25.69 16.98
CA LEU A 211 -32.07 24.80 17.50
C LEU A 211 -32.24 24.50 19.00
N LEU A 212 -32.72 25.46 19.80
CA LEU A 212 -33.03 25.23 21.21
C LEU A 212 -34.15 24.21 21.37
N VAL A 213 -35.24 24.34 20.62
CA VAL A 213 -36.36 23.39 20.66
C VAL A 213 -35.94 21.99 20.21
N GLN A 214 -35.09 21.86 19.18
CA GLN A 214 -34.56 20.56 18.75
C GLN A 214 -33.60 19.92 19.78
N SER A 215 -32.87 20.73 20.55
CA SER A 215 -31.96 20.22 21.59
C SER A 215 -32.68 19.64 22.81
N GLU A 216 -33.87 20.15 23.13
CA GLU A 216 -34.69 19.67 24.25
C GLU A 216 -35.41 18.35 23.90
N GLU A 217 -35.84 18.15 22.65
CA GLU A 217 -36.39 16.85 22.21
C GLU A 217 -35.30 15.76 22.12
N TYR A 218 -34.08 16.12 21.69
CA TYR A 218 -32.97 15.16 21.58
C TYR A 218 -32.48 14.64 22.94
N THR A 219 -32.49 15.48 23.97
CA THR A 219 -32.09 15.07 25.34
C THR A 219 -33.10 14.16 26.02
N VAL A 220 -34.39 14.25 25.67
CA VAL A 220 -35.43 13.33 26.16
C VAL A 220 -35.28 11.95 25.50
N LEU A 221 -35.09 11.88 24.18
CA LEU A 221 -34.91 10.61 23.46
C LEU A 221 -33.59 9.89 23.80
N ALA A 222 -32.50 10.63 24.02
CA ALA A 222 -31.22 10.04 24.45
C ALA A 222 -31.34 9.39 25.84
N ASN A 223 -32.09 9.99 26.76
CA ASN A 223 -32.29 9.45 28.11
C ASN A 223 -33.19 8.21 28.14
N GLU A 224 -34.20 8.12 27.26
CA GLU A 224 -35.01 6.90 27.12
C GLU A 224 -34.23 5.76 26.46
N CYS A 225 -33.33 6.07 25.51
CA CYS A 225 -32.43 5.08 24.90
C CYS A 225 -31.43 4.51 25.93
N MET A 226 -30.89 5.35 26.82
CA MET A 226 -29.96 4.93 27.87
C MET A 226 -30.63 4.08 28.96
N ALA A 227 -31.91 4.32 29.25
CA ALA A 227 -32.65 3.59 30.29
C ALA A 227 -33.11 2.18 29.87
N GLN A 228 -33.18 1.87 28.57
CA GLN A 228 -33.65 0.58 28.06
C GLN A 228 -32.55 -0.40 27.65
N ARG A 229 -31.26 0.02 27.64
CA ARG A 229 -30.16 -0.88 27.27
C ARG A 229 -29.67 -1.70 28.46
N THR A 230 -30.26 -2.88 28.64
CA THR A 230 -29.56 -3.99 29.33
C THR A 230 -28.56 -4.60 28.34
N TYR A 231 -27.42 -3.93 28.15
CA TYR A 231 -26.29 -4.58 27.48
C TYR A 231 -25.82 -5.73 28.37
N PRO A 232 -25.74 -6.98 27.88
CA PRO A 232 -25.07 -8.02 28.63
C PRO A 232 -23.61 -7.62 28.79
N VAL A 233 -23.20 -7.39 30.04
CA VAL A 233 -21.78 -7.27 30.39
C VAL A 233 -21.11 -8.56 29.91
N PRO A 234 -20.08 -8.51 29.06
CA PRO A 234 -19.38 -9.71 28.63
C PRO A 234 -18.88 -10.45 29.88
N ASP A 235 -19.18 -11.74 29.95
CA ASP A 235 -18.78 -12.61 31.05
C ASP A 235 -17.25 -12.51 31.25
N PRO A 236 -16.75 -12.10 32.43
CA PRO A 236 -15.31 -12.00 32.69
C PRO A 236 -14.57 -13.35 32.51
N ALA A 237 -15.28 -14.47 32.38
CA ALA A 237 -14.70 -15.77 32.02
C ALA A 237 -14.17 -15.85 30.57
N GLN A 238 -14.54 -14.94 29.66
CA GLN A 238 -14.02 -14.93 28.29
C GLN A 238 -12.62 -14.32 28.16
N SER A 239 -12.10 -13.68 29.22
CA SER A 239 -10.76 -13.06 29.26
C SER A 239 -9.64 -14.04 29.64
N VAL A 240 -9.92 -15.34 29.74
CA VAL A 240 -8.87 -16.34 29.95
C VAL A 240 -8.09 -16.47 28.65
N LYS A 241 -6.80 -16.11 28.65
CA LYS A 241 -5.87 -16.28 27.53
C LYS A 241 -6.12 -17.63 26.86
N ARG A 242 -6.71 -17.61 25.66
CA ARG A 242 -6.96 -18.83 24.88
C ARG A 242 -5.61 -19.54 24.71
N PRO A 243 -5.51 -20.84 25.06
CA PRO A 243 -4.28 -21.59 24.79
C PRO A 243 -3.97 -21.50 23.30
N LEU A 244 -2.74 -21.13 22.95
CA LEU A 244 -2.30 -21.13 21.56
C LEU A 244 -2.33 -22.58 21.05
N ASP A 245 -3.14 -22.84 20.03
CA ASP A 245 -3.25 -24.15 19.39
C ASP A 245 -2.34 -24.19 18.16
N PHE A 246 -1.22 -24.93 18.27
CA PHE A 246 -0.25 -25.12 17.20
C PHE A 246 -0.48 -26.41 16.42
N SER A 247 -1.56 -27.16 16.69
CA SER A 247 -1.93 -28.37 15.94
C SER A 247 -1.93 -28.19 14.42
N PRO A 248 -2.41 -27.06 13.84
CA PRO A 248 -2.35 -26.87 12.37
C PRO A 248 -0.92 -26.73 11.82
N PHE A 249 0.07 -26.42 12.66
CA PHE A 249 1.47 -26.24 12.26
C PHE A 249 2.35 -27.44 12.63
N SER A 250 1.79 -28.56 13.09
CA SER A 250 2.57 -29.68 13.61
C SER A 250 3.53 -30.29 12.59
N GLU A 251 3.13 -30.34 11.32
CA GLU A 251 3.97 -30.86 10.24
C GLU A 251 5.12 -29.90 9.91
N ALA A 252 4.85 -28.60 9.85
CA ALA A 252 5.87 -27.57 9.68
C ALA A 252 6.89 -27.59 10.83
N LEU A 253 6.41 -27.69 12.08
CA LEU A 253 7.26 -27.81 13.26
C LEU A 253 8.08 -29.10 13.28
N ALA A 254 7.52 -30.22 12.81
CA ALA A 254 8.24 -31.49 12.70
C ALA A 254 9.31 -31.47 11.60
N SER A 255 9.11 -30.67 10.55
CA SER A 255 10.09 -30.46 9.48
C SER A 255 11.22 -29.48 9.88
N PHE A 256 11.02 -28.70 10.94
CA PHE A 256 11.99 -27.72 11.42
C PHE A 256 13.16 -28.37 12.16
N GLY A 257 14.25 -28.59 11.43
CA GLY A 257 15.44 -29.27 11.93
C GLY A 257 16.46 -28.36 12.64
N PRO A 258 17.45 -28.94 13.34
CA PRO A 258 18.48 -28.18 14.06
C PRO A 258 19.33 -27.28 13.15
N GLU A 259 19.47 -27.63 11.87
CA GLU A 259 20.18 -26.80 10.87
C GLU A 259 19.41 -25.53 10.53
N GLN A 260 18.08 -25.63 10.35
CA GLN A 260 17.22 -24.48 10.10
C GLN A 260 17.10 -23.60 11.35
N ALA A 261 17.07 -24.21 12.53
CA ALA A 261 17.13 -23.48 13.80
C ALA A 261 18.41 -22.66 13.93
N ALA A 262 19.57 -23.25 13.63
CA ALA A 262 20.86 -22.55 13.66
C ALA A 262 20.95 -21.44 12.59
N ALA A 263 20.36 -21.66 11.42
CA ALA A 263 20.28 -20.66 10.36
C ALA A 263 19.43 -19.45 10.78
N VAL A 264 18.26 -19.68 11.40
CA VAL A 264 17.40 -18.62 11.94
C VAL A 264 18.11 -17.87 13.06
N GLU A 265 18.75 -18.58 14.00
CA GLU A 265 19.49 -17.95 15.10
C GLU A 265 20.63 -17.07 14.59
N THR A 266 21.37 -17.54 13.58
CA THR A 266 22.41 -16.75 12.90
C THR A 266 21.80 -15.54 12.17
N ALA A 267 20.66 -15.73 11.51
CA ALA A 267 20.01 -14.67 10.73
C ALA A 267 19.48 -13.52 11.59
N VAL A 268 19.11 -13.80 12.85
CA VAL A 268 18.60 -12.81 13.81
C VAL A 268 19.64 -12.29 14.79
N GLN A 269 20.82 -12.93 14.88
CA GLN A 269 21.82 -12.55 15.87
C GLN A 269 22.34 -11.13 15.66
N GLY A 270 22.18 -10.28 16.68
CA GLY A 270 22.72 -8.92 16.70
C GLY A 270 21.95 -7.91 15.84
N LYS A 271 20.86 -8.31 15.18
CA LYS A 271 20.01 -7.41 14.40
C LYS A 271 18.89 -6.82 15.26
N THR A 272 18.59 -5.55 15.02
CA THR A 272 17.40 -4.89 15.56
C THR A 272 16.15 -5.33 14.79
N VAL A 273 14.97 -5.09 15.36
CA VAL A 273 13.68 -5.41 14.71
C VAL A 273 13.57 -4.70 13.35
N LEU A 274 14.06 -3.47 13.25
CA LEU A 274 14.03 -2.68 12.02
C LEU A 274 14.98 -3.22 10.93
N GLU A 275 16.02 -3.97 11.31
CA GLU A 275 16.94 -4.63 10.38
C GLU A 275 16.48 -6.04 9.97
N LEU A 276 15.40 -6.53 10.58
CA LEU A 276 14.78 -7.82 10.31
C LEU A 276 13.48 -7.71 9.49
N GLN A 277 12.85 -6.54 9.49
CA GLN A 277 11.74 -6.17 8.62
C GLN A 277 12.26 -5.82 7.23
#